data_AF-A0A841HNJ1-F1
#
_entry.id   AF-A0A841HNJ1-F1
#
_cell.length_a   1.000
_cell.length_b   1.000
_cell.length_c   1.000
_cell.angle_alpha   90.00
_cell.angle_beta   90.00
_cell.angle_gamma   90.00
#
_symmetry.space_group_name_H-M   'P 1'
#
loop_
_entity.id
_entity.type
_entity.pdbx_description
1 polymer ?
#
loop_
_entity_poly.entity_id
_entity_poly.type
_entity_poly.pdbx_seq_one_letter_code
_entity_poly.pdbx_strand_id
1 'polypeptide(L)'
;MNTFDIHALSSAERFVIWSLRLGLSPQISSEKARSALISGFRAACVSDALPHFTEMTETIATLWYEEQHVPDVHCTCCPCIGKDEWRLVQAVAALQFRDVALAVSYLAEVLPPAGIRSVLHRAMHVAAILGSVGWTLRCVVHEAANCAAFHAPGSEPSIH
;
A
#
# COMPACT_ATOMS: atom_id res chain seq x y z
N MET A 1 9.14 4.14 -18.74
CA MET A 1 8.62 3.87 -17.37
C MET A 1 7.62 4.96 -17.07
N ASN A 2 6.37 4.61 -16.73
CA ASN A 2 5.42 5.59 -16.22
C ASN A 2 5.86 5.96 -14.81
N THR A 3 6.42 7.15 -14.64
CA THR A 3 6.75 7.68 -13.32
C THR A 3 5.44 8.10 -12.66
N PHE A 4 5.08 7.45 -11.55
CA PHE A 4 3.91 7.88 -10.77
C PHE A 4 4.30 9.10 -9.92
N ASP A 5 3.51 10.16 -10.02
CA ASP A 5 3.69 11.41 -9.28
C ASP A 5 2.92 11.37 -7.96
N ILE A 6 3.61 11.58 -6.83
CA ILE A 6 3.02 11.65 -5.49
C ILE A 6 1.94 12.74 -5.37
N HIS A 7 2.00 13.79 -6.20
CA HIS A 7 1.00 14.85 -6.21
C HIS A 7 -0.34 14.40 -6.81
N ALA A 8 -0.38 13.34 -7.60
CA ALA A 8 -1.62 12.75 -8.10
C ALA A 8 -2.29 11.80 -7.07
N LEU A 9 -1.65 11.55 -5.92
CA LEU A 9 -2.17 10.68 -4.87
C LEU A 9 -3.12 11.40 -3.91
N SER A 10 -4.07 10.64 -3.36
CA SER A 10 -4.93 11.09 -2.25
C SER A 10 -4.08 11.26 -0.97
N SER A 11 -4.60 12.02 0.01
CA SER A 11 -3.93 12.14 1.32
C SER A 11 -3.69 10.78 1.98
N ALA A 12 -4.61 9.84 1.78
CA ALA A 12 -4.50 8.48 2.32
C ALA A 12 -3.32 7.71 1.72
N GLU A 13 -3.22 7.75 0.39
CA GLU A 13 -2.12 7.12 -0.34
C GLU A 13 -0.77 7.75 -0.01
N ARG A 14 -0.70 9.09 0.07
CA ARG A 14 0.53 9.80 0.42
C ARG A 14 1.04 9.43 1.81
N PHE A 15 0.15 9.26 2.78
CA PHE A 15 0.52 8.82 4.13
C PHE A 15 1.04 7.39 4.16
N VAL A 16 0.42 6.46 3.42
CA VAL A 16 0.90 5.07 3.35
C VAL A 16 2.27 5.04 2.67
N ILE A 17 2.45 5.75 1.54
CA ILE A 17 3.77 5.92 0.89
C ILE A 17 4.80 6.48 1.86
N TRP A 18 4.47 7.58 2.54
CA TRP A 18 5.37 8.21 3.52
C TRP A 18 5.75 7.24 4.64
N SER A 19 4.78 6.46 5.14
CA SER A 19 5.00 5.46 6.19
C SER A 19 5.90 4.32 5.70
N LEU A 20 5.69 3.84 4.47
CA LEU A 20 6.51 2.80 3.84
C LEU A 20 7.96 3.27 3.70
N ARG A 21 8.15 4.50 3.21
CA ARG A 21 9.48 5.11 3.09
C ARG A 21 10.17 5.24 4.43
N LEU A 22 9.45 5.59 5.49
CA LEU A 22 10.05 5.63 6.82
C LEU A 22 10.38 4.23 7.36
N GLY A 23 9.49 3.26 7.19
CA GLY A 23 9.65 1.90 7.71
C GLY A 23 10.68 1.06 6.96
N LEU A 24 10.90 1.35 5.67
CA LEU A 24 11.78 0.57 4.80
C LEU A 24 13.08 1.31 4.44
N SER A 25 13.24 2.58 4.80
CA SER A 25 14.46 3.34 4.46
C SER A 25 15.65 2.96 5.34
N PRO A 26 16.77 2.52 4.76
CA PRO A 26 18.00 2.27 5.52
C PRO A 26 18.72 3.57 5.93
N GLN A 27 18.33 4.72 5.37
CA GLN A 27 19.04 6.00 5.55
C GLN A 27 18.57 6.76 6.80
N ILE A 28 17.44 6.38 7.37
CA ILE A 28 16.86 7.05 8.54
C ILE A 28 17.14 6.18 9.76
N SER A 29 17.80 6.73 10.77
CA SER A 29 18.02 6.04 12.04
C SER A 29 16.69 5.49 12.57
N SER A 30 16.67 4.23 13.01
CA SER A 30 15.47 3.54 13.47
C SER A 30 14.67 4.34 14.50
N GLU A 31 15.33 5.04 15.43
CA GLU A 31 14.63 5.85 16.44
C GLU A 31 13.91 7.07 15.86
N LYS A 32 14.52 7.78 14.91
CA LYS A 32 13.86 8.92 14.23
C LYS A 32 12.70 8.46 13.37
N ALA A 33 12.87 7.37 12.61
CA ALA A 33 11.80 6.79 11.81
C ALA A 33 10.63 6.36 12.70
N ARG A 34 10.93 5.64 13.80
CA ARG A 34 9.93 5.20 14.79
C ARG A 34 9.18 6.37 15.43
N SER A 35 9.89 7.41 15.88
CA SER A 35 9.26 8.60 16.47
C SER A 35 8.34 9.31 15.47
N ALA A 36 8.79 9.46 14.22
CA ALA A 36 7.97 10.03 13.15
C ALA A 36 6.73 9.19 12.86
N LEU A 37 6.86 7.86 12.73
CA LEU A 37 5.74 6.94 12.53
C LEU A 37 4.72 7.03 13.67
N ILE A 38 5.17 7.04 14.93
CA ILE A 38 4.27 7.21 16.10
C ILE A 38 3.46 8.50 15.99
N SER A 39 4.12 9.63 15.72
CA SER A 39 3.43 10.92 15.57
C SER A 39 2.47 10.94 14.38
N GLY A 40 2.89 10.37 13.25
CA GLY A 40 2.08 10.32 12.02
C GLY A 40 0.82 9.47 12.18
N PHE A 41 0.96 8.25 12.70
CA PHE A 41 -0.18 7.35 12.93
C PHE A 41 -1.16 7.91 13.96
N ARG A 42 -0.64 8.61 14.99
CA ARG A 42 -1.49 9.35 15.94
C ARG A 42 -2.24 10.48 15.27
N ALA A 43 -1.56 11.32 14.49
CA ALA A 43 -2.17 12.46 13.80
C ALA A 43 -3.22 12.02 12.76
N ALA A 44 -3.03 10.86 12.14
CA ALA A 44 -3.97 10.26 11.20
C ALA A 44 -5.13 9.51 11.89
N CYS A 45 -5.18 9.49 13.23
CA CYS A 45 -6.17 8.76 14.03
C CYS A 45 -6.18 7.24 13.78
N VAL A 46 -5.04 6.65 13.42
CA VAL A 46 -4.88 5.21 13.11
C VAL A 46 -3.77 4.55 13.93
N SER A 47 -3.57 5.01 15.17
CA SER A 47 -2.51 4.50 16.07
C SER A 47 -2.52 2.97 16.19
N ASP A 48 -3.69 2.35 16.17
CA ASP A 48 -3.86 0.90 16.28
C ASP A 48 -3.26 0.13 15.09
N ALA A 49 -3.06 0.78 13.94
CA ALA A 49 -2.42 0.17 12.78
C ALA A 49 -0.89 0.09 12.91
N LEU A 50 -0.28 0.88 13.81
CA LEU A 50 1.18 1.04 13.87
C LEU A 50 1.94 -0.27 14.18
N PRO A 51 1.52 -1.12 15.15
CA PRO A 51 2.22 -2.38 15.41
C PRO A 51 2.19 -3.30 14.18
N HIS A 52 1.03 -3.42 13.54
CA HIS A 52 0.87 -4.22 12.33
C HIS A 52 1.69 -3.68 11.16
N PHE A 53 1.71 -2.35 11.00
CA PHE A 53 2.52 -1.69 9.99
C PHE A 53 4.02 -1.92 10.22
N THR A 54 4.49 -1.75 11.45
CA THR A 54 5.89 -1.99 11.84
C THR A 54 6.30 -3.43 11.54
N GLU A 55 5.53 -4.41 12.03
CA GLU A 55 5.80 -5.84 11.77
C GLU A 55 5.78 -6.17 10.27
N MET A 56 4.88 -5.54 9.50
CA MET A 56 4.81 -5.68 8.05
C MET A 56 6.11 -5.18 7.40
N THR A 57 6.57 -3.98 7.72
CA THR A 57 7.78 -3.40 7.13
C THR A 57 9.06 -4.10 7.57
N GLU A 58 9.15 -4.56 8.82
CA GLU A 58 10.30 -5.34 9.32
C GLU A 58 10.39 -6.70 8.63
N THR A 59 9.24 -7.37 8.41
CA THR A 59 9.18 -8.62 7.66
C THR A 59 9.64 -8.42 6.21
N ILE A 60 9.14 -7.37 5.54
CA ILE A 60 9.54 -7.03 4.16
C ILE A 60 11.05 -6.75 4.09
N ALA A 61 11.57 -5.91 4.99
CA ALA A 61 12.99 -5.57 5.01
C ALA A 61 13.88 -6.79 5.24
N THR A 62 13.47 -7.70 6.12
CA THR A 62 14.19 -8.97 6.38
C THR A 62 14.24 -9.84 5.12
N LEU A 63 13.08 -10.03 4.46
CA LEU A 63 13.00 -10.84 3.24
C LEU A 63 13.83 -10.24 2.10
N TRP A 64 13.78 -8.92 1.90
CA TRP A 64 14.59 -8.25 0.90
C TRP A 64 16.08 -8.40 1.16
N TYR A 65 16.50 -8.34 2.41
CA TYR A 65 17.89 -8.59 2.79
C TYR A 65 18.33 -10.03 2.49
N GLU A 66 17.51 -11.03 2.85
CA GLU A 66 17.79 -12.45 2.62
C GLU A 66 17.88 -12.79 1.13
N GLU A 67 17.03 -12.22 0.30
CA GLU A 67 16.99 -12.42 -1.16
C GLU A 67 17.96 -11.52 -1.94
N GLN A 68 18.74 -10.67 -1.26
CA GLN A 68 19.58 -9.64 -1.88
C GLN A 68 18.80 -8.73 -2.87
N HIS A 69 17.51 -8.53 -2.60
CA HIS A 69 16.66 -7.64 -3.39
C HIS A 69 17.08 -6.20 -3.17
N VAL A 70 17.20 -5.42 -4.25
CA VAL A 70 17.44 -3.98 -4.18
C VAL A 70 16.09 -3.27 -4.20
N PRO A 71 15.63 -2.70 -3.08
CA PRO A 71 14.29 -2.11 -3.01
C PRO A 71 14.16 -0.89 -3.90
N ASP A 72 13.08 -0.82 -4.69
CA ASP A 72 12.67 0.40 -5.38
C ASP A 72 11.80 1.27 -4.44
N VAL A 73 12.41 1.69 -3.34
CA VAL A 73 11.82 2.57 -2.31
C VAL A 73 12.62 3.87 -2.23
N HIS A 74 11.92 4.99 -2.38
CA HIS A 74 12.53 6.31 -2.46
C HIS A 74 12.59 7.00 -1.10
N CYS A 75 13.36 8.08 -1.01
CA CYS A 75 13.39 8.91 0.19
C CYS A 75 12.06 9.67 0.40
N THR A 76 11.81 10.10 1.63
CA THR A 76 10.56 10.78 2.02
C THR A 76 10.30 12.10 1.28
N CYS A 77 11.33 12.72 0.70
CA CYS A 77 11.21 13.95 -0.10
C CYS A 77 11.16 13.73 -1.63
N CYS A 78 11.28 12.48 -2.14
CA CYS A 78 11.16 12.22 -3.58
C CYS A 78 9.71 12.44 -4.04
N PRO A 79 9.47 13.21 -5.11
CA PRO A 79 8.13 13.28 -5.73
C PRO A 79 7.78 11.99 -6.51
N CYS A 80 8.81 11.25 -6.88
CA CYS A 80 8.84 9.96 -7.56
C CYS A 80 8.29 8.86 -6.66
N ILE A 81 7.47 7.95 -7.19
CA ILE A 81 7.08 6.70 -6.52
C ILE A 81 7.74 5.52 -7.21
N GLY A 82 8.40 4.67 -6.42
CA GLY A 82 9.02 3.44 -6.90
C GLY A 82 8.01 2.32 -7.14
N LYS A 83 8.38 1.35 -7.96
CA LYS A 83 7.52 0.20 -8.31
C LYS A 83 7.12 -0.58 -7.05
N ASP A 84 8.06 -0.85 -6.16
CA ASP A 84 7.80 -1.64 -4.94
C ASP A 84 6.86 -0.89 -4.00
N GLU A 85 7.06 0.41 -3.82
CA GLU A 85 6.16 1.28 -3.05
C GLU A 85 4.73 1.22 -3.58
N TRP A 86 4.58 1.33 -4.90
CA TRP A 86 3.28 1.31 -5.54
C TRP A 86 2.57 -0.03 -5.35
N ARG A 87 3.28 -1.15 -5.54
CA ARG A 87 2.72 -2.49 -5.35
C ARG A 87 2.28 -2.75 -3.92
N LEU A 88 3.06 -2.29 -2.94
CA LEU A 88 2.69 -2.39 -1.53
C LEU A 88 1.43 -1.57 -1.20
N VAL A 89 1.33 -0.33 -1.72
CA VAL A 89 0.11 0.49 -1.58
C VAL A 89 -1.09 -0.19 -2.22
N GLN A 90 -0.93 -0.72 -3.44
CA GLN A 90 -2.01 -1.40 -4.16
C GLN A 90 -2.44 -2.71 -3.48
N ALA A 91 -1.53 -3.43 -2.83
CA ALA A 91 -1.86 -4.60 -2.01
C ALA A 91 -2.76 -4.20 -0.83
N VAL A 92 -2.41 -3.15 -0.09
CA VAL A 92 -3.25 -2.64 1.01
C VAL A 92 -4.60 -2.14 0.46
N ALA A 93 -4.59 -1.44 -0.67
CA ALA A 93 -5.82 -0.98 -1.32
C ALA A 93 -6.76 -2.14 -1.68
N ALA A 94 -6.26 -3.20 -2.33
CA ALA A 94 -7.04 -4.39 -2.66
C ALA A 94 -7.65 -5.05 -1.41
N LEU A 95 -6.91 -5.08 -0.30
CA LEU A 95 -7.41 -5.61 0.98
C LEU A 95 -8.54 -4.76 1.59
N GLN A 96 -8.59 -3.44 1.33
CA GLN A 96 -9.74 -2.62 1.74
C GLN A 96 -11.02 -3.04 1.02
N PHE A 97 -10.91 -3.55 -0.22
CA PHE A 97 -12.02 -4.12 -0.99
C PHE A 97 -12.23 -5.62 -0.74
N ARG A 98 -11.48 -6.22 0.20
CA ARG A 98 -11.49 -7.66 0.51
C ARG A 98 -11.08 -8.55 -0.68
N ASP A 99 -10.37 -8.00 -1.67
CA ASP A 99 -9.81 -8.77 -2.79
C ASP A 99 -8.42 -9.32 -2.42
N VAL A 100 -8.44 -10.44 -1.70
CA VAL A 100 -7.23 -11.10 -1.21
C VAL A 100 -6.38 -11.65 -2.37
N ALA A 101 -7.02 -12.12 -3.44
CA ALA A 101 -6.32 -12.68 -4.59
C ALA A 101 -5.50 -11.60 -5.31
N LEU A 102 -6.09 -10.42 -5.52
CA LEU A 102 -5.41 -9.27 -6.08
C LEU A 102 -4.31 -8.73 -5.15
N ALA A 103 -4.54 -8.70 -3.84
CA ALA A 103 -3.50 -8.33 -2.89
C ALA A 103 -2.29 -9.28 -2.95
N VAL A 104 -2.54 -10.59 -3.05
CA VAL A 104 -1.49 -11.61 -3.21
C VAL A 104 -0.73 -11.41 -4.52
N SER A 105 -1.41 -11.08 -5.63
CA SER A 105 -0.71 -10.86 -6.91
C SER A 105 0.22 -9.64 -6.85
N TYR A 106 -0.19 -8.56 -6.18
CA TYR A 106 0.69 -7.42 -5.94
C TYR A 106 1.89 -7.78 -5.04
N LEU A 107 1.67 -8.53 -3.96
CA LEU A 107 2.74 -8.96 -3.07
C LEU A 107 3.71 -9.94 -3.74
N ALA A 108 3.22 -10.81 -4.63
CA ALA A 108 4.04 -11.76 -5.37
C ALA A 108 5.00 -11.07 -6.37
N GLU A 109 4.75 -9.80 -6.74
CA GLU A 109 5.68 -9.02 -7.56
C GLU A 109 6.83 -8.40 -6.76
N VAL A 110 6.72 -8.34 -5.42
CA VAL A 110 7.69 -7.66 -4.54
C VAL A 110 8.33 -8.57 -3.50
N LEU A 111 7.80 -9.76 -3.28
CA LEU A 111 8.23 -10.67 -2.21
C LEU A 111 8.37 -12.12 -2.71
N PRO A 112 9.29 -12.91 -2.12
CA PRO A 112 9.33 -14.34 -2.34
C PRO A 112 8.07 -15.02 -1.78
N PRO A 113 7.63 -16.16 -2.35
CA PRO A 113 6.39 -16.84 -1.94
C PRO A 113 6.29 -17.14 -0.43
N ALA A 114 7.42 -17.48 0.21
CA ALA A 114 7.48 -17.79 1.63
C ALA A 114 7.11 -16.59 2.52
N GLY A 115 7.35 -15.36 2.05
CA GLY A 115 7.09 -14.13 2.79
C GLY A 115 5.68 -13.56 2.63
N ILE A 116 4.97 -13.94 1.56
CA ILE A 116 3.67 -13.34 1.22
C ILE A 116 2.66 -13.51 2.35
N ARG A 117 2.54 -14.73 2.92
CA ARG A 117 1.54 -15.01 3.97
C ARG A 117 1.76 -14.16 5.23
N SER A 118 3.02 -13.97 5.63
CA SER A 118 3.39 -13.19 6.81
C SER A 118 3.04 -11.72 6.64
N VAL A 119 3.36 -11.15 5.48
CA VAL A 119 3.06 -9.76 5.13
C VAL A 119 1.56 -9.54 4.95
N LEU A 120 0.88 -10.45 4.23
CA LEU A 120 -0.55 -10.37 3.92
C LEU A 120 -1.40 -10.23 5.18
N HIS A 121 -1.14 -11.06 6.20
CA HIS A 121 -1.90 -11.04 7.43
C HIS A 121 -1.81 -9.66 8.13
N ARG A 122 -0.63 -9.06 8.17
CA ARG A 122 -0.44 -7.71 8.75
C ARG A 122 -1.06 -6.61 7.89
N ALA A 123 -0.90 -6.72 6.57
CA ALA A 123 -1.51 -5.80 5.62
C ALA A 123 -3.05 -5.79 5.73
N MET A 124 -3.69 -6.93 6.03
CA MET A 124 -5.14 -7.01 6.27
C MET A 124 -5.57 -6.18 7.48
N HIS A 125 -4.83 -6.25 8.58
CA HIS A 125 -5.11 -5.42 9.77
C HIS A 125 -4.92 -3.93 9.48
N VAL A 126 -3.83 -3.55 8.79
CA VAL A 126 -3.59 -2.16 8.38
C VAL A 126 -4.74 -1.67 7.49
N ALA A 127 -5.11 -2.44 6.46
CA ALA A 127 -6.20 -2.09 5.54
C ALA A 127 -7.54 -1.89 6.26
N ALA A 128 -7.87 -2.79 7.20
CA ALA A 128 -9.09 -2.70 7.98
C ALA A 128 -9.13 -1.47 8.89
N ILE A 129 -8.03 -1.15 9.57
CA ILE A 129 -7.95 0.00 10.49
C ILE A 129 -7.95 1.32 9.71
N LEU A 130 -7.25 1.41 8.58
CA LEU A 130 -7.35 2.58 7.69
C LEU A 130 -8.79 2.76 7.20
N GLY A 131 -9.44 1.66 6.80
CA GLY A 131 -10.83 1.69 6.33
C GLY A 131 -11.82 2.15 7.41
N SER A 132 -11.61 1.77 8.68
CA SER A 132 -12.54 2.11 9.78
C SER A 132 -12.61 3.61 10.09
N VAL A 133 -11.57 4.37 9.73
CA VAL A 133 -11.51 5.83 9.90
C VAL A 133 -11.71 6.60 8.59
N GLY A 134 -12.14 5.91 7.52
CA GLY A 134 -12.43 6.52 6.21
C GLY A 134 -11.22 6.78 5.32
N TRP A 135 -10.03 6.28 5.70
CA TRP A 135 -8.84 6.38 4.84
C TRP A 135 -8.95 5.35 3.72
N THR A 136 -9.40 5.80 2.55
CA THR A 136 -9.60 4.94 1.38
C THR A 136 -8.45 5.12 0.38
N LEU A 137 -7.82 4.01 0.02
CA LEU A 137 -6.79 3.94 -1.00
C LEU A 137 -7.43 3.57 -2.34
N ARG A 138 -6.96 4.15 -3.45
CA ARG A 138 -7.46 3.77 -4.76
C ARG A 138 -6.81 2.46 -5.18
N CYS A 139 -7.64 1.49 -5.55
CA CYS A 139 -7.19 0.27 -6.19
C CYS A 139 -7.44 0.39 -7.70
N VAL A 140 -6.37 0.46 -8.49
CA VAL A 140 -6.44 0.75 -9.93
C VAL A 140 -7.33 -0.25 -10.68
N VAL A 141 -7.25 -1.52 -10.31
CA VAL A 141 -8.06 -2.58 -10.94
C VAL A 141 -9.55 -2.39 -10.64
N HIS A 142 -9.91 -2.07 -9.40
CA HIS A 142 -11.30 -1.78 -9.05
C HIS A 142 -11.80 -0.47 -9.67
N GLU A 143 -10.96 0.56 -9.76
CA GLU A 143 -11.32 1.80 -10.46
C GLU A 143 -11.60 1.55 -11.94
N ALA A 144 -10.72 0.81 -12.63
CA ALA A 144 -10.90 0.45 -14.03
C ALA A 144 -12.18 -0.36 -14.24
N ALA A 145 -12.46 -1.34 -13.36
CA ALA A 145 -13.69 -2.12 -13.40
C ALA A 145 -14.95 -1.27 -13.20
N ASN A 146 -14.91 -0.32 -12.25
CA ASN A 146 -16.03 0.60 -12.00
C ASN A 146 -16.26 1.52 -13.21
N CYS A 147 -15.21 2.13 -13.75
CA CYS A 147 -15.31 2.96 -14.96
C CYS A 147 -15.88 2.18 -16.15
N ALA A 148 -15.42 0.94 -16.37
CA ALA A 148 -15.94 0.08 -17.43
C ALA A 148 -17.43 -0.24 -17.24
N ALA A 149 -17.89 -0.48 -16.00
CA ALA A 149 -19.29 -0.74 -15.71
C ALA A 149 -20.20 0.47 -16.00
N PHE A 150 -19.73 1.70 -15.76
CA PHE A 150 -20.47 2.92 -16.11
C PHE A 150 -20.53 3.21 -17.61
N HIS A 151 -19.55 2.72 -18.38
CA HIS A 151 -19.48 2.92 -19.83
C HIS A 151 -20.12 1.80 -20.66
N ALA A 152 -20.69 0.76 -20.03
CA ALA A 152 -21.49 -0.22 -20.75
C ALA A 152 -22.73 0.48 -21.35
N PRO A 153 -22.85 0.59 -22.69
CA PRO A 153 -23.99 1.25 -23.31
C PRO A 153 -25.26 0.53 -22.87
N GLY A 154 -26.23 1.31 -22.39
CA GLY A 154 -27.50 0.79 -21.93
C GLY A 154 -28.07 -0.20 -22.94
N SER A 155 -28.37 -1.40 -22.46
CA SER A 155 -29.29 -2.32 -23.10
C SER A 155 -30.54 -1.52 -23.48
N GLU A 156 -30.65 -1.17 -24.77
CA GLU A 156 -31.86 -0.56 -25.32
C GLU A 156 -33.03 -1.45 -24.90
N PRO A 157 -34.09 -0.91 -24.28
CA PRO A 157 -35.29 -1.69 -24.04
C PRO A 157 -35.84 -2.08 -25.41
N SER A 158 -35.76 -3.36 -25.77
CA SER A 158 -36.50 -3.93 -26.89
C SER A 158 -37.99 -3.66 -26.67
N ILE A 159 -38.50 -2.66 -27.38
CA ILE A 159 -39.93 -2.43 -27.52
C ILE A 159 -40.40 -3.46 -28.56
N HIS A 160 -41.03 -4.52 -28.06
CA HIS A 160 -41.86 -5.44 -28.86
C HIS A 160 -43.32 -5.26 -28.45
#